data_AF-A0A958J5B8-F1
#
_entry.id   AF-A0A958J5B8-F1
#
_cell.length_a   1.000
_cell.length_b   1.000
_cell.length_c   1.000
_cell.angle_alpha   90.00
_cell.angle_beta   90.00
_cell.angle_gamma   90.00
#
_symmetry.space_group_name_H-M   'P 1'
#
loop_
_entity.id
_entity.type
_entity.pdbx_description
1 polymer ?
#
loop_
_entity_poly.entity_id
_entity_poly.type
_entity_poly.pdbx_seq_one_letter_code
_entity_poly.pdbx_strand_id
1 'polypeptide(L)'
;RIRTESPVGQVIVKDGVVQGVALDNGDEIYADIVVSSLDPQQTFLNLVDARHLPDELVDAIRRFKFRGSSAKVNLALDAAPELACLPGYGPHLRGAISISPSLDYLEQAYDDAKYGDFSRKPYMDVIIPSMIDPDMAPPGKHVMSCFIQYAPYELREGTWESRREEFGDTVINTLAEYIPNLKDIILHRQVVTPWDIEATTGLTQGNIFQGELSLSQLFFLRPAAGYANYRTPLKNYYQCGSGTHPGGGIMGAPGRLAALEILKDWKH
;
A
#
# COMPACT_ATOMS: atom_id res chain seq x y z
N ARG A 1 4.40 16.20 -19.04
CA ARG A 1 2.95 16.49 -18.93
C ARG A 1 2.37 15.52 -17.91
N ILE A 2 1.53 15.99 -17.00
CA ILE A 2 0.79 15.13 -16.05
C ILE A 2 -0.69 15.22 -16.44
N ARG A 3 -1.39 14.08 -16.51
CA ARG A 3 -2.83 14.01 -16.71
C ARG A 3 -3.44 13.36 -15.46
N THR A 4 -4.33 14.07 -14.78
CA THR A 4 -5.11 13.57 -13.65
C THR A 4 -6.50 13.14 -14.13
N GLU A 5 -7.22 12.36 -13.32
CA GLU A 5 -8.60 11.91 -13.65
C GLU A 5 -8.68 11.23 -15.03
N SER A 6 -7.59 10.55 -15.42
CA SER A 6 -7.40 9.93 -16.73
C SER A 6 -7.03 8.45 -16.53
N PRO A 7 -7.93 7.63 -15.98
CA PRO A 7 -7.66 6.22 -15.76
C PRO A 7 -7.35 5.53 -17.08
N VAL A 8 -6.28 4.74 -17.09
CA VAL A 8 -5.90 3.89 -18.22
C VAL A 8 -6.73 2.63 -18.14
N GLY A 9 -7.50 2.35 -19.19
CA GLY A 9 -8.34 1.16 -19.27
C GLY A 9 -7.66 -0.01 -19.97
N GLN A 10 -6.77 0.27 -20.94
CA GLN A 10 -6.11 -0.79 -21.71
C GLN A 10 -4.76 -0.36 -22.26
N VAL A 11 -3.83 -1.31 -22.36
CA VAL A 11 -2.59 -1.19 -23.14
C VAL A 11 -2.86 -1.62 -24.59
N ILE A 12 -2.48 -0.78 -25.55
CA ILE A 12 -2.69 -1.04 -26.97
C ILE A 12 -1.53 -1.91 -27.47
N VAL A 13 -1.83 -3.16 -27.84
CA VAL A 13 -0.83 -4.15 -28.29
C VAL A 13 -1.09 -4.55 -29.74
N LYS A 14 -0.04 -4.54 -30.56
CA LYS A 14 -0.05 -5.05 -31.93
C LYS A 14 1.17 -5.93 -32.19
N ASP A 15 0.95 -7.16 -32.63
CA ASP A 15 2.01 -8.13 -32.97
C ASP A 15 3.07 -8.29 -31.85
N GLY A 16 2.62 -8.28 -30.59
CA GLY A 16 3.48 -8.40 -29.40
C GLY A 16 4.23 -7.12 -29.02
N VAL A 17 3.94 -5.99 -29.66
CA VAL A 17 4.57 -4.68 -29.40
C VAL A 17 3.54 -3.70 -28.88
N VAL A 18 3.84 -3.04 -27.76
CA VAL A 18 2.99 -1.97 -27.22
C VAL A 18 3.14 -0.70 -28.05
N GLN A 19 1.99 -0.07 -28.34
CA GLN A 19 1.89 1.16 -29.15
C GLN A 19 1.45 2.37 -28.31
N GLY A 20 1.01 2.16 -27.07
CA GLY A 20 0.42 3.19 -26.23
C GLY A 20 -0.63 2.62 -25.27
N VAL A 21 -1.51 3.50 -24.81
CA VAL A 21 -2.60 3.17 -23.88
C VAL A 21 -3.91 3.82 -24.32
N ALA A 22 -5.02 3.15 -24.07
CA ALA A 22 -6.37 3.69 -24.16
C ALA A 22 -6.87 4.02 -22.75
N LEU A 23 -7.45 5.20 -22.58
CA LEU A 23 -8.10 5.62 -21.34
C LEU A 23 -9.52 5.08 -21.26
N ASP A 24 -10.13 5.03 -20.07
CA ASP A 24 -11.51 4.54 -19.89
C ASP A 24 -12.55 5.35 -20.68
N ASN A 25 -12.26 6.62 -21.00
CA ASN A 25 -13.12 7.47 -21.82
C ASN A 25 -13.00 7.18 -23.34
N GLY A 26 -12.13 6.26 -23.74
CA GLY A 26 -11.85 5.89 -25.13
C GLY A 26 -10.76 6.70 -25.81
N ASP A 27 -10.19 7.73 -25.16
CA ASP A 27 -9.06 8.47 -25.73
C ASP A 27 -7.80 7.60 -25.78
N GLU A 28 -7.07 7.68 -26.89
CA GLU A 28 -5.82 6.95 -27.08
C GLU A 28 -4.60 7.87 -26.92
N ILE A 29 -3.57 7.34 -26.25
CA ILE A 29 -2.27 7.99 -26.07
C ILE A 29 -1.20 7.05 -26.62
N TYR A 30 -0.69 7.38 -27.80
CA TYR A 30 0.39 6.64 -28.45
C TYR A 30 1.75 7.00 -27.87
N ALA A 31 2.61 5.99 -27.68
CA ALA A 31 3.96 6.13 -27.17
C ALA A 31 4.85 4.99 -27.64
N ASP A 32 6.14 5.29 -27.87
CA ASP A 32 7.13 4.26 -28.24
C ASP A 32 7.41 3.30 -27.09
N ILE A 33 7.29 3.75 -25.84
CA ILE A 33 7.48 2.96 -24.62
C ILE A 33 6.40 3.29 -23.60
N VAL A 34 5.85 2.24 -22.98
CA VAL A 34 4.94 2.34 -21.84
C VAL A 34 5.58 1.70 -20.62
N VAL A 35 5.53 2.40 -19.49
CA VAL A 35 6.10 1.93 -18.22
C VAL A 35 5.00 1.95 -17.16
N SER A 36 4.62 0.79 -16.64
CA SER A 36 3.61 0.64 -15.60
C SER A 36 4.24 0.74 -14.21
N SER A 37 3.76 1.68 -13.41
CA SER A 37 4.05 1.77 -11.97
C SER A 37 3.00 1.07 -11.09
N LEU A 38 2.02 0.41 -11.72
CA LEU A 38 0.93 -0.27 -11.03
C LEU A 38 1.39 -1.63 -10.47
N ASP A 39 0.57 -2.23 -9.61
CA ASP A 39 0.83 -3.58 -9.13
C ASP A 39 0.74 -4.63 -10.25
N PRO A 40 1.23 -5.87 -10.03
CA PRO A 40 1.25 -6.90 -11.07
C PRO A 40 -0.14 -7.32 -11.56
N GLN A 41 -1.17 -7.30 -10.70
CA GLN A 41 -2.53 -7.67 -11.09
C GLN A 41 -3.09 -6.64 -12.07
N GLN A 42 -2.93 -5.36 -11.78
CA GLN A 42 -3.32 -4.29 -12.69
C GLN A 42 -2.52 -4.35 -14.00
N THR A 43 -1.20 -4.45 -13.91
CA THR A 43 -0.26 -4.40 -15.04
C THR A 43 -0.49 -5.53 -16.05
N PHE A 44 -0.76 -6.75 -15.58
CA PHE A 44 -0.81 -7.94 -16.43
C PHE A 44 -2.21 -8.50 -16.66
N LEU A 45 -3.14 -8.32 -15.73
CA LEU A 45 -4.47 -8.96 -15.82
C LEU A 45 -5.59 -7.96 -16.10
N ASN A 46 -5.44 -6.69 -15.70
CA ASN A 46 -6.47 -5.68 -15.93
C ASN A 46 -6.21 -4.89 -17.23
N LEU A 47 -4.99 -4.36 -17.40
CA LEU A 47 -4.68 -3.50 -18.54
C LEU A 47 -4.32 -4.23 -19.83
N VAL A 48 -3.94 -5.50 -19.75
CA VAL A 48 -3.47 -6.29 -20.90
C VAL A 48 -4.40 -7.49 -21.09
N ASP A 49 -4.91 -7.66 -22.31
CA ASP A 49 -5.67 -8.87 -22.66
C ASP A 49 -4.75 -10.09 -22.55
N ALA A 50 -5.19 -11.10 -21.79
CA ALA A 50 -4.43 -12.32 -21.49
C ALA A 50 -3.93 -13.04 -22.76
N ARG A 51 -4.61 -12.91 -23.91
CA ARG A 51 -4.15 -13.51 -25.18
C ARG A 51 -2.79 -13.01 -25.66
N HIS A 52 -2.34 -11.86 -25.14
CA HIS A 52 -1.04 -11.26 -25.47
C HIS A 52 0.07 -11.71 -24.51
N LEU A 53 -0.25 -12.50 -23.48
CA LEU A 53 0.67 -12.91 -22.43
C LEU A 53 0.85 -14.43 -22.44
N PRO A 54 2.02 -14.95 -22.01
CA PRO A 54 2.18 -16.38 -21.78
C PRO A 54 1.28 -16.88 -20.65
N ASP A 55 0.63 -18.03 -20.85
CA ASP A 55 -0.29 -18.62 -19.86
C ASP A 55 0.36 -18.80 -18.49
N GLU A 56 1.63 -19.22 -18.45
CA GLU A 56 2.39 -19.41 -17.21
C GLU A 56 2.53 -18.10 -16.40
N LEU A 57 2.70 -16.96 -17.07
CA LEU A 57 2.75 -15.66 -16.42
C LEU A 57 1.37 -15.28 -15.88
N VAL A 58 0.32 -15.41 -16.70
CA VAL A 58 -1.06 -15.12 -16.29
C VAL A 58 -1.42 -15.91 -15.03
N ASP A 59 -1.09 -17.20 -15.02
CA ASP A 59 -1.32 -18.10 -13.89
C ASP A 59 -0.47 -17.74 -12.66
N ALA A 60 0.79 -17.33 -12.85
CA ALA A 60 1.63 -16.85 -11.76
C ALA A 60 1.05 -15.57 -11.12
N ILE A 61 0.60 -14.60 -11.93
CA ILE A 61 0.01 -13.35 -11.42
C ILE A 61 -1.35 -13.60 -10.75
N ARG A 62 -2.18 -14.52 -11.27
CA ARG A 62 -3.44 -14.91 -10.59
C ARG A 62 -3.21 -15.51 -9.20
N ARG A 63 -2.07 -16.18 -8.99
CA ARG A 63 -1.67 -16.75 -7.70
C ARG A 63 -0.88 -15.77 -6.83
N PHE A 64 -0.52 -14.60 -7.36
CA PHE A 64 0.23 -13.59 -6.64
C PHE A 64 -0.60 -13.03 -5.49
N LYS A 65 -0.05 -13.12 -4.28
CA LYS A 65 -0.73 -12.77 -3.04
C LYS A 65 -0.47 -11.33 -2.68
N PHE A 66 -1.54 -10.66 -2.26
CA PHE A 66 -1.50 -9.35 -1.62
C PHE A 66 -1.77 -9.43 -0.10
N ARG A 67 -2.01 -10.64 0.44
CA ARG A 67 -2.33 -10.85 1.86
C ARG A 67 -1.30 -10.18 2.78
N GLY A 68 -1.77 -9.68 3.94
CA GLY A 68 -0.99 -8.78 4.81
C GLY A 68 -1.31 -7.30 4.59
N SER A 69 -2.56 -6.98 4.28
CA SER A 69 -2.98 -5.59 4.05
C SER A 69 -3.00 -4.78 5.36
N SER A 70 -2.97 -3.47 5.19
CA SER A 70 -2.84 -2.50 6.27
C SER A 70 -4.02 -1.54 6.24
N ALA A 71 -4.33 -0.98 7.40
CA ALA A 71 -5.32 0.07 7.54
C ALA A 71 -4.65 1.29 8.19
N LYS A 72 -5.33 2.43 8.14
CA LYS A 72 -4.93 3.62 8.88
C LYS A 72 -6.04 4.10 9.79
N VAL A 73 -5.66 4.62 10.95
CA VAL A 73 -6.54 5.42 11.80
C VAL A 73 -5.83 6.74 12.04
N ASN A 74 -6.37 7.82 11.48
CA ASN A 74 -5.85 9.17 11.67
C ASN A 74 -6.71 9.89 12.71
N LEU A 75 -6.08 10.57 13.65
CA LEU A 75 -6.73 11.29 14.73
C LEU A 75 -6.33 12.77 14.66
N ALA A 76 -7.32 13.66 14.73
CA ALA A 76 -7.10 15.05 15.06
C ALA A 76 -7.21 15.20 16.59
N LEU A 77 -6.21 15.82 17.21
CA LEU A 77 -6.06 15.90 18.64
C LEU A 77 -6.10 17.36 19.14
N ASP A 78 -6.73 17.56 20.31
CA ASP A 78 -6.86 18.85 20.99
C ASP A 78 -5.56 19.29 21.68
N ALA A 79 -4.74 18.31 22.08
CA ALA A 79 -3.48 18.53 22.77
C ALA A 79 -2.46 17.47 22.38
N ALA A 80 -1.23 17.58 22.91
CA ALA A 80 -0.22 16.55 22.73
C ALA A 80 -0.62 15.28 23.51
N PRO A 81 -0.39 14.08 22.96
CA PRO A 81 -0.59 12.83 23.68
C PRO A 81 0.46 12.66 24.78
N GLU A 82 0.03 12.13 25.93
CA GLU A 82 0.88 11.85 27.09
C GLU A 82 1.19 10.36 27.13
N LEU A 83 2.41 9.96 26.76
CA LEU A 83 2.81 8.55 26.80
C LEU A 83 3.08 8.11 28.25
N ALA A 84 2.43 7.04 28.69
CA ALA A 84 2.57 6.55 30.07
C ALA A 84 4.02 6.16 30.43
N CYS A 85 4.78 5.63 29.46
CA CYS A 85 6.16 5.20 29.67
C CYS A 85 7.18 6.35 29.63
N LEU A 86 6.83 7.49 29.03
CA LEU A 86 7.68 8.67 28.94
C LEU A 86 6.81 9.94 28.85
N PRO A 87 6.24 10.41 29.97
CA PRO A 87 5.31 11.54 29.96
C PRO A 87 5.98 12.87 29.58
N GLY A 88 5.14 13.82 29.18
CA GLY A 88 5.52 15.20 28.87
C GLY A 88 5.87 15.45 27.41
N TYR A 89 5.92 16.73 27.05
CA TYR A 89 6.25 17.15 25.69
C TYR A 89 7.75 17.00 25.40
N GLY A 90 8.13 16.24 24.37
CA GLY A 90 9.53 16.05 24.05
C GLY A 90 9.84 15.41 22.69
N PRO A 91 11.13 15.20 22.37
CA PRO A 91 11.57 14.64 21.09
C PRO A 91 10.99 13.25 20.77
N HIS A 92 10.59 12.48 21.77
CA HIS A 92 9.97 11.17 21.58
C HIS A 92 8.65 11.24 20.81
N LEU A 93 7.91 12.36 20.91
CA LEU A 93 6.69 12.63 20.12
C LEU A 93 6.99 13.02 18.65
N ARG A 94 8.26 13.33 18.32
CA ARG A 94 8.73 13.58 16.95
C ARG A 94 9.25 12.32 16.25
N GLY A 95 9.34 11.21 16.98
CA GLY A 95 9.81 9.93 16.45
C GLY A 95 8.67 9.03 15.99
N ALA A 96 9.04 7.80 15.62
CA ALA A 96 8.09 6.71 15.46
C ALA A 96 7.81 6.07 16.82
N ILE A 97 6.52 5.87 17.12
CA ILE A 97 6.03 5.16 18.30
C ILE A 97 5.49 3.82 17.80
N SER A 98 5.95 2.72 18.38
CA SER A 98 5.55 1.38 17.94
C SER A 98 4.90 0.61 19.08
N ILE A 99 3.73 0.02 18.82
CA ILE A 99 3.00 -0.83 19.76
C ILE A 99 3.15 -2.28 19.34
N SER A 100 4.19 -2.91 19.85
CA SER A 100 4.56 -4.31 19.60
C SER A 100 5.28 -4.91 20.83
N PRO A 101 4.57 -5.09 21.95
CA PRO A 101 5.20 -5.35 23.25
C PRO A 101 5.96 -6.69 23.34
N SER A 102 5.62 -7.67 22.51
CA SER A 102 6.31 -8.97 22.47
C SER A 102 6.13 -9.66 21.12
N LEU A 103 6.89 -10.73 20.88
CA LEU A 103 6.70 -11.58 19.72
C LEU A 103 5.32 -12.26 19.74
N ASP A 104 4.92 -12.83 20.88
CA ASP A 104 3.61 -13.46 21.08
C ASP A 104 2.45 -12.50 20.74
N TYR A 105 2.61 -11.20 21.03
CA TYR A 105 1.63 -10.18 20.66
C TYR A 105 1.51 -10.04 19.14
N LEU A 106 2.64 -9.98 18.43
CA LEU A 106 2.68 -9.89 16.97
C LEU A 106 2.12 -11.15 16.32
N GLU A 107 2.45 -12.32 16.84
CA GLU A 107 1.91 -13.60 16.37
C GLU A 107 0.39 -13.67 16.55
N GLN A 108 -0.12 -13.29 17.72
CA GLN A 108 -1.56 -13.25 17.97
C GLN A 108 -2.28 -12.25 17.07
N ALA A 109 -1.67 -11.08 16.82
CA ALA A 109 -2.22 -10.07 15.92
C ALA A 109 -2.27 -10.56 14.47
N TYR A 110 -1.24 -11.28 14.04
CA TYR A 110 -1.22 -11.93 12.72
C TYR A 110 -2.24 -13.08 12.63
N ASP A 111 -2.39 -13.90 13.68
CA ASP A 111 -3.31 -15.03 13.67
C ASP A 111 -4.76 -14.59 13.50
N ASP A 112 -5.20 -13.51 14.17
CA ASP A 112 -6.54 -12.94 13.97
C ASP A 112 -6.77 -12.63 12.46
N ALA A 113 -5.81 -11.97 11.79
CA ALA A 113 -5.88 -11.65 10.36
C ALA A 113 -5.77 -12.85 9.44
N LYS A 114 -4.95 -13.84 9.80
CA LYS A 114 -4.84 -15.10 9.08
C LYS A 114 -6.17 -15.85 9.05
N TYR A 115 -6.95 -15.77 10.14
CA TYR A 115 -8.31 -16.33 10.22
C TYR A 115 -9.40 -15.37 9.73
N GLY A 116 -9.01 -14.25 9.09
CA GLY A 116 -9.89 -13.35 8.36
C GLY A 116 -10.50 -12.24 9.19
N ASP A 117 -9.95 -11.90 10.36
CA ASP A 117 -10.45 -10.79 11.18
C ASP A 117 -9.35 -9.75 11.44
N PHE A 118 -9.70 -8.49 11.66
CA PHE A 118 -8.65 -7.55 12.11
C PHE A 118 -8.21 -7.90 13.54
N SER A 119 -6.96 -7.60 13.88
CA SER A 119 -6.44 -7.91 15.21
C SER A 119 -7.18 -7.15 16.31
N ARG A 120 -7.58 -7.88 17.37
CA ARG A 120 -8.12 -7.28 18.61
C ARG A 120 -7.07 -6.51 19.41
N LYS A 121 -5.79 -6.80 19.14
CA LYS A 121 -4.61 -6.16 19.73
C LYS A 121 -3.61 -5.86 18.60
N PRO A 122 -3.86 -4.80 17.81
CA PRO A 122 -3.14 -4.58 16.56
C PRO A 122 -1.68 -4.16 16.78
N TYR A 123 -0.80 -4.64 15.88
CA TYR A 123 0.51 -4.01 15.69
C TYR A 123 0.31 -2.63 15.08
N MET A 124 0.84 -1.59 15.73
CA MET A 124 0.66 -0.20 15.30
C MET A 124 1.99 0.53 15.23
N ASP A 125 2.21 1.22 14.11
CA ASP A 125 3.24 2.25 13.99
C ASP A 125 2.56 3.62 13.93
N VAL A 126 2.91 4.48 14.86
CA VAL A 126 2.27 5.77 15.09
C VAL A 126 3.29 6.89 14.93
N ILE A 127 2.89 7.92 14.19
CA ILE A 127 3.64 9.17 14.07
C ILE A 127 2.73 10.35 14.34
N ILE A 128 3.30 11.45 14.83
CA ILE A 128 2.59 12.71 15.07
C ILE A 128 3.27 13.79 14.22
N PRO A 129 3.04 13.83 12.89
CA PRO A 129 3.79 14.68 11.96
C PRO A 129 3.78 16.17 12.33
N SER A 130 2.69 16.66 12.93
CA SER A 130 2.59 18.03 13.45
C SER A 130 3.63 18.42 14.52
N MET A 131 4.31 17.43 15.11
CA MET A 131 5.41 17.66 16.06
C MET A 131 6.73 17.99 15.37
N ILE A 132 6.86 17.63 14.08
CA ILE A 132 8.00 17.93 13.21
C ILE A 132 7.70 19.16 12.37
N ASP A 133 6.51 19.18 11.76
CA ASP A 133 6.04 20.25 10.89
C ASP A 133 4.76 20.89 11.47
N PRO A 134 4.87 22.05 12.16
CA PRO A 134 3.74 22.72 12.79
C PRO A 134 2.61 23.10 11.83
N ASP A 135 2.87 23.25 10.52
CA ASP A 135 1.84 23.64 9.54
C ASP A 135 0.85 22.51 9.24
N MET A 136 1.15 21.29 9.68
CA MET A 136 0.26 20.12 9.53
C MET A 136 -0.95 20.14 10.48
N ALA A 137 -1.02 21.06 11.45
CA ALA A 137 -2.16 21.21 12.35
C ALA A 137 -2.32 22.66 12.85
N PRO A 138 -3.54 23.08 13.25
CA PRO A 138 -3.72 24.38 13.91
C PRO A 138 -2.88 24.51 15.20
N PRO A 139 -2.54 25.74 15.64
CA PRO A 139 -1.78 25.94 16.87
C PRO A 139 -2.40 25.23 18.09
N GLY A 140 -1.57 24.46 18.81
CA GLY A 140 -1.97 23.67 19.98
C GLY A 140 -2.67 22.35 19.65
N LYS A 141 -3.00 22.09 18.38
CA LYS A 141 -3.62 20.84 17.91
C LYS A 141 -2.57 19.94 17.27
N HIS A 142 -2.89 18.66 17.17
CA HIS A 142 -1.99 17.69 16.55
C HIS A 142 -2.71 16.73 15.62
N VAL A 143 -2.01 16.28 14.59
CA VAL A 143 -2.44 15.14 13.76
C VAL A 143 -1.59 13.94 14.16
N MET A 144 -2.26 12.86 14.57
CA MET A 144 -1.67 11.54 14.82
C MET A 144 -2.09 10.60 13.69
N SER A 145 -1.11 10.01 13.00
CA SER A 145 -1.34 9.02 11.94
C SER A 145 -0.90 7.66 12.43
N CYS A 146 -1.86 6.75 12.60
CA CYS A 146 -1.61 5.38 13.00
C CYS A 146 -1.67 4.48 11.76
N PHE A 147 -0.58 3.75 11.50
CA PHE A 147 -0.52 2.65 10.56
C PHE A 147 -0.74 1.34 11.31
N ILE A 148 -1.73 0.56 10.86
CA ILE A 148 -2.14 -0.68 11.52
C ILE A 148 -1.85 -1.83 10.57
N GLN A 149 -1.03 -2.79 11.01
CA GLN A 149 -0.86 -4.04 10.28
C GLN A 149 -1.96 -5.04 10.60
N TYR A 150 -2.08 -6.04 9.72
CA TYR A 150 -2.98 -7.17 9.88
C TYR A 150 -4.46 -6.77 9.80
N ALA A 151 -4.79 -5.99 8.77
CA ALA A 151 -6.15 -5.69 8.37
C ALA A 151 -6.46 -6.44 7.05
N PRO A 152 -7.13 -7.60 7.08
CA PRO A 152 -7.37 -8.36 5.86
C PRO A 152 -8.34 -7.62 4.92
N TYR A 153 -8.17 -7.77 3.61
CA TYR A 153 -9.03 -7.11 2.63
C TYR A 153 -10.48 -7.63 2.67
N GLU A 154 -10.64 -8.94 2.86
CA GLU A 154 -11.94 -9.58 3.13
C GLU A 154 -12.01 -9.97 4.60
N LEU A 155 -13.11 -9.61 5.25
CA LEU A 155 -13.41 -10.04 6.61
C LEU A 155 -14.15 -11.39 6.57
N ARG A 156 -13.84 -12.27 7.51
CA ARG A 156 -14.53 -13.56 7.70
C ARG A 156 -16.02 -13.35 7.99
N GLU A 157 -16.33 -12.32 8.78
CA GLU A 157 -17.68 -11.93 9.15
C GLU A 157 -17.86 -10.41 8.96
N GLY A 158 -18.97 -10.04 8.32
CA GLY A 158 -19.30 -8.66 7.99
C GLY A 158 -18.49 -8.08 6.82
N THR A 159 -18.61 -6.77 6.63
CA THR A 159 -17.85 -5.99 5.65
C THR A 159 -17.09 -4.87 6.34
N TRP A 160 -16.09 -4.32 5.67
CA TRP A 160 -15.39 -3.11 6.16
C TRP A 160 -16.35 -1.95 6.38
N GLU A 161 -17.39 -1.80 5.56
CA GLU A 161 -18.44 -0.80 5.79
C GLU A 161 -19.14 -0.99 7.15
N SER A 162 -19.52 -2.23 7.49
CA SER A 162 -20.22 -2.53 8.75
C SER A 162 -19.33 -2.53 9.99
N ARG A 163 -18.03 -2.81 9.85
CA ARG A 163 -17.09 -3.02 10.98
C ARG A 163 -16.00 -1.94 11.09
N ARG A 164 -16.06 -0.89 10.26
CA ARG A 164 -15.11 0.23 10.25
C ARG A 164 -14.93 0.87 11.63
N GLU A 165 -16.05 1.18 12.28
CA GLU A 165 -16.04 1.87 13.56
C GLU A 165 -15.55 0.95 14.69
N GLU A 166 -15.91 -0.34 14.65
CA GLU A 166 -15.40 -1.37 15.57
C GLU A 166 -13.87 -1.48 15.50
N PHE A 167 -13.32 -1.48 14.27
CA PHE A 167 -11.88 -1.46 14.05
C PHE A 167 -11.24 -0.16 14.59
N GLY A 168 -11.84 0.99 14.30
CA GLY A 168 -11.38 2.28 14.81
C GLY A 168 -11.38 2.37 16.34
N ASP A 169 -12.42 1.83 16.99
CA ASP A 169 -12.52 1.73 18.44
C ASP A 169 -11.45 0.79 19.00
N THR A 170 -11.20 -0.35 18.36
CA THR A 170 -10.15 -1.29 18.76
C THR A 170 -8.79 -0.60 18.79
N VAL A 171 -8.44 0.15 17.73
CA VAL A 171 -7.19 0.90 17.64
C VAL A 171 -7.07 1.95 18.74
N ILE A 172 -8.10 2.78 18.94
CA ILE A 172 -8.10 3.81 19.99
C ILE A 172 -8.01 3.19 21.37
N ASN A 173 -8.75 2.11 21.62
CA ASN A 173 -8.75 1.42 22.90
C ASN A 173 -7.36 0.87 23.22
N THR A 174 -6.70 0.20 22.25
CA THR A 174 -5.34 -0.29 22.45
C THR A 174 -4.34 0.85 22.66
N LEU A 175 -4.43 1.96 21.90
CA LEU A 175 -3.55 3.11 22.11
C LEU A 175 -3.76 3.79 23.47
N ALA A 176 -5.00 3.84 23.95
CA ALA A 176 -5.34 4.43 25.25
C ALA A 176 -4.73 3.67 26.44
N GLU A 177 -4.36 2.40 26.27
CA GLU A 177 -3.57 1.66 27.27
C GLU A 177 -2.17 2.26 27.47
N TYR A 178 -1.63 2.91 26.45
CA TYR A 178 -0.28 3.52 26.43
C TYR A 178 -0.30 5.05 26.48
N ILE A 179 -1.41 5.67 26.11
CA ILE A 179 -1.63 7.12 26.06
C ILE A 179 -2.88 7.45 26.89
N PRO A 180 -2.75 7.63 28.22
CA PRO A 180 -3.92 7.71 29.11
C PRO A 180 -4.87 8.87 28.80
N ASN A 181 -4.36 10.00 28.30
CA ASN A 181 -5.17 11.16 27.96
C ASN A 181 -5.82 11.08 26.57
N LEU A 182 -5.54 10.04 25.77
CA LEU A 182 -5.86 10.00 24.34
C LEU A 182 -7.34 10.23 24.06
N LYS A 183 -8.22 9.50 24.76
CA LYS A 183 -9.67 9.54 24.49
C LYS A 183 -10.27 10.93 24.74
N ASP A 184 -9.72 11.68 25.70
CA ASP A 184 -10.20 13.00 26.08
C ASP A 184 -9.77 14.09 25.09
N ILE A 185 -8.69 13.85 24.34
CA ILE A 185 -8.11 14.81 23.40
C ILE A 185 -8.47 14.52 21.94
N ILE A 186 -9.21 13.47 21.61
CA ILE A 186 -9.63 13.21 20.22
C ILE A 186 -10.74 14.19 19.82
N LEU A 187 -10.46 15.00 18.80
CA LEU A 187 -11.43 15.88 18.15
C LEU A 187 -12.14 15.19 16.98
N HIS A 188 -11.39 14.41 16.21
CA HIS A 188 -11.93 13.70 15.05
C HIS A 188 -11.13 12.43 14.79
N ARG A 189 -11.81 11.44 14.22
CA ARG A 189 -11.24 10.17 13.78
C ARG A 189 -11.56 9.96 12.30
N GLN A 190 -10.55 9.55 11.55
CA GLN A 190 -10.71 8.97 10.22
C GLN A 190 -10.17 7.54 10.22
N VAL A 191 -11.00 6.58 9.84
CA VAL A 191 -10.60 5.19 9.60
C VAL A 191 -10.48 4.97 8.11
N VAL A 192 -9.33 4.51 7.63
CA VAL A 192 -9.04 4.19 6.23
C VAL A 192 -8.73 2.69 6.14
N THR A 193 -9.63 1.94 5.53
CA THR A 193 -9.60 0.48 5.38
C THR A 193 -8.86 0.06 4.11
N PRO A 194 -8.48 -1.22 3.96
CA PRO A 194 -7.91 -1.73 2.71
C PRO A 194 -8.76 -1.43 1.46
N TRP A 195 -10.09 -1.42 1.60
CA TRP A 195 -11.01 -1.06 0.51
C TRP A 195 -10.88 0.41 0.11
N ASP A 196 -10.80 1.32 1.08
CA ASP A 196 -10.62 2.75 0.79
C ASP A 196 -9.28 3.01 0.10
N ILE A 197 -8.23 2.29 0.53
CA ILE A 197 -6.90 2.40 -0.07
C ILE A 197 -6.96 1.95 -1.54
N GLU A 198 -7.54 0.78 -1.81
CA GLU A 198 -7.71 0.31 -3.20
C GLU A 198 -8.53 1.28 -4.04
N ALA A 199 -9.69 1.71 -3.54
CA ALA A 199 -10.58 2.62 -4.27
C ALA A 199 -9.92 3.98 -4.58
N THR A 200 -9.10 4.49 -3.65
CA THR A 200 -8.47 5.82 -3.80
C THR A 200 -7.19 5.78 -4.63
N THR A 201 -6.42 4.69 -4.53
CA THR A 201 -5.05 4.64 -5.07
C THR A 201 -4.85 3.63 -6.19
N GLY A 202 -5.81 2.74 -6.42
CA GLY A 202 -5.69 1.61 -7.33
C GLY A 202 -4.76 0.49 -6.84
N LEU A 203 -4.30 0.55 -5.58
CA LEU A 203 -3.50 -0.51 -4.97
C LEU A 203 -4.38 -1.73 -4.69
N THR A 204 -4.19 -2.78 -5.47
CA THR A 204 -4.93 -4.03 -5.30
C THR A 204 -4.83 -4.56 -3.86
N GLN A 205 -6.00 -4.88 -3.31
CA GLN A 205 -6.28 -5.27 -1.93
C GLN A 205 -5.77 -4.28 -0.86
N GLY A 206 -5.53 -3.03 -1.23
CA GLY A 206 -4.99 -1.99 -0.35
C GLY A 206 -3.53 -2.21 0.07
N ASN A 207 -2.80 -3.11 -0.59
CA ASN A 207 -1.45 -3.47 -0.17
C ASN A 207 -0.42 -2.44 -0.69
N ILE A 208 0.13 -1.64 0.23
CA ILE A 208 1.10 -0.57 -0.06
C ILE A 208 2.42 -1.04 -0.66
N PHE A 209 2.72 -2.33 -0.56
CA PHE A 209 3.90 -2.93 -1.19
C PHE A 209 3.61 -3.48 -2.59
N GLN A 210 2.37 -3.33 -3.10
CA GLN A 210 1.90 -3.89 -4.38
C GLN A 210 2.06 -5.42 -4.42
N GLY A 211 1.80 -6.08 -3.29
CA GLY A 211 1.93 -7.52 -3.11
C GLY A 211 2.66 -7.89 -1.82
N GLU A 212 2.35 -9.06 -1.29
CA GLU A 212 2.97 -9.61 -0.08
C GLU A 212 4.50 -9.75 -0.26
N LEU A 213 5.23 -9.43 0.80
CA LEU A 213 6.69 -9.58 0.89
C LEU A 213 7.08 -10.92 1.51
N SER A 214 6.54 -12.00 0.94
CA SER A 214 6.86 -13.38 1.35
C SER A 214 8.04 -13.93 0.56
N LEU A 215 8.77 -14.90 1.13
CA LEU A 215 9.92 -15.53 0.46
C LEU A 215 9.58 -16.09 -0.93
N SER A 216 8.34 -16.55 -1.13
CA SER A 216 7.84 -17.05 -2.42
C SER A 216 7.60 -15.97 -3.48
N GLN A 217 7.63 -14.68 -3.13
CA GLN A 217 7.32 -13.55 -4.03
C GLN A 217 8.37 -12.42 -3.93
N LEU A 218 9.56 -12.72 -3.41
CA LEU A 218 10.66 -11.79 -3.27
C LEU A 218 11.80 -12.10 -4.26
N PHE A 219 12.71 -11.14 -4.39
CA PHE A 219 13.87 -11.24 -5.27
C PHE A 219 13.49 -11.59 -6.72
N PHE A 220 14.11 -12.62 -7.29
CA PHE A 220 13.91 -13.07 -8.66
C PHE A 220 12.53 -13.73 -8.91
N LEU A 221 11.71 -13.89 -7.87
CA LEU A 221 10.33 -14.36 -7.97
C LEU A 221 9.32 -13.20 -8.05
N ARG A 222 9.77 -11.94 -8.03
CA ARG A 222 8.90 -10.75 -8.03
C ARG A 222 8.94 -10.01 -9.36
N PRO A 223 7.81 -9.87 -10.10
CA PRO A 223 6.46 -10.34 -9.77
C PRO A 223 6.23 -11.84 -10.04
N ALA A 224 7.07 -12.43 -10.90
CA ALA A 224 7.07 -13.85 -11.23
C ALA A 224 8.48 -14.26 -11.68
N ALA A 225 8.80 -15.55 -11.56
CA ALA A 225 10.05 -16.11 -12.08
C ALA A 225 10.19 -15.81 -13.59
N GLY A 226 11.38 -15.36 -14.01
CA GLY A 226 11.65 -14.96 -15.39
C GLY A 226 11.27 -13.51 -15.74
N TYR A 227 10.51 -12.83 -14.88
CA TYR A 227 10.03 -11.45 -15.12
C TYR A 227 10.52 -10.44 -14.07
N ALA A 228 11.55 -10.80 -13.30
CA ALA A 228 12.13 -9.96 -12.24
C ALA A 228 13.19 -8.94 -12.75
N ASN A 229 13.24 -8.68 -14.05
CA ASN A 229 14.19 -7.78 -14.71
C ASN A 229 13.51 -6.55 -15.34
N TYR A 230 12.35 -6.15 -14.81
CA TYR A 230 11.55 -4.99 -15.23
C TYR A 230 10.93 -5.07 -16.63
N ARG A 231 11.37 -6.00 -17.47
CA ARG A 231 10.77 -6.27 -18.79
C ARG A 231 9.51 -7.11 -18.63
N THR A 232 8.63 -6.99 -19.61
CA THR A 232 7.46 -7.85 -19.77
C THR A 232 7.61 -8.72 -21.02
N PRO A 233 6.73 -9.71 -21.26
CA PRO A 233 6.70 -10.42 -22.54
C PRO A 233 6.43 -9.51 -23.75
N LEU A 234 5.82 -8.34 -23.52
CA LEU A 234 5.48 -7.39 -24.57
C LEU A 234 6.64 -6.44 -24.82
N LYS A 235 7.02 -6.31 -26.09
CA LYS A 235 8.05 -5.35 -26.49
C LYS A 235 7.57 -3.93 -26.17
N ASN A 236 8.49 -3.13 -25.62
CA ASN A 236 8.28 -1.73 -25.22
C ASN A 236 7.32 -1.52 -24.02
N TYR A 237 7.04 -2.57 -23.25
CA TYR A 237 6.26 -2.50 -22.01
C TYR A 237 7.07 -2.95 -20.82
N TYR A 238 7.17 -2.09 -19.81
CA TYR A 238 8.04 -2.27 -18.65
C TYR A 238 7.26 -2.07 -17.35
N GLN A 239 7.79 -2.61 -16.27
CA GLN A 239 7.31 -2.43 -14.91
C GLN A 239 8.30 -1.59 -14.11
N CYS A 240 7.80 -0.69 -13.28
CA CYS A 240 8.64 0.19 -12.46
C CYS A 240 8.08 0.44 -11.04
N GLY A 241 7.04 -0.29 -10.66
CA GLY A 241 6.37 -0.17 -9.36
C GLY A 241 6.95 -1.07 -8.28
N SER A 242 6.36 -0.99 -7.08
CA SER A 242 6.70 -1.83 -5.92
C SER A 242 6.36 -3.32 -6.13
N GLY A 243 5.60 -3.64 -7.18
CA GLY A 243 5.37 -4.99 -7.69
C GLY A 243 6.62 -5.68 -8.26
N THR A 244 7.75 -4.96 -8.36
CA THR A 244 9.06 -5.50 -8.75
C THR A 244 10.06 -5.42 -7.60
N HIS A 245 11.09 -6.27 -7.59
CA HIS A 245 12.21 -6.14 -6.65
C HIS A 245 12.97 -4.81 -6.90
N PRO A 246 13.48 -4.09 -5.88
CA PRO A 246 13.58 -4.42 -4.45
C PRO A 246 12.30 -4.29 -3.60
N GLY A 247 11.17 -3.89 -4.17
CA GLY A 247 9.90 -3.75 -3.47
C GLY A 247 9.54 -2.30 -3.14
N GLY A 248 8.64 -2.11 -2.18
CA GLY A 248 8.12 -0.79 -1.78
C GLY A 248 8.96 -0.06 -0.73
N GLY A 249 8.41 1.02 -0.16
CA GLY A 249 9.06 1.78 0.92
C GLY A 249 9.71 3.12 0.51
N ILE A 250 9.08 3.88 -0.41
CA ILE A 250 9.50 5.24 -0.82
C ILE A 250 10.96 5.33 -1.31
N MET A 251 11.59 4.22 -1.68
CA MET A 251 13.01 4.20 -2.08
C MET A 251 13.26 4.59 -3.55
N GLY A 252 12.23 4.57 -4.41
CA GLY A 252 12.36 4.86 -5.84
C GLY A 252 13.22 3.89 -6.66
N ALA A 253 13.76 2.84 -6.04
CA ALA A 253 14.68 1.91 -6.68
C ALA A 253 14.06 1.11 -7.84
N PRO A 254 12.81 0.58 -7.75
CA PRO A 254 12.16 -0.04 -8.92
C PRO A 254 12.11 0.88 -10.14
N GLY A 255 11.72 2.13 -9.94
CA GLY A 255 11.69 3.17 -10.97
C GLY A 255 13.06 3.38 -11.63
N ARG A 256 14.09 3.54 -10.81
CA ARG A 256 15.46 3.73 -11.29
C ARG A 256 15.97 2.53 -12.07
N LEU A 257 15.75 1.32 -11.58
CA LEU A 257 16.26 0.10 -12.21
C LEU A 257 15.54 -0.22 -13.52
N ALA A 258 14.21 -0.01 -13.57
CA ALA A 258 13.44 -0.09 -14.81
C ALA A 258 13.97 0.88 -15.87
N ALA A 259 14.23 2.14 -15.49
CA ALA A 259 14.79 3.14 -16.41
C ALA A 259 16.16 2.71 -16.98
N LEU A 260 17.01 2.11 -16.16
CA LEU A 260 18.32 1.59 -16.62
C LEU A 260 18.18 0.43 -17.60
N GLU A 261 17.19 -0.45 -17.42
CA GLU A 261 16.92 -1.52 -18.39
C GLU A 261 16.32 -0.97 -19.69
N ILE A 262 15.42 0.01 -19.61
CA ILE A 262 14.87 0.71 -20.78
C ILE A 262 15.99 1.35 -21.59
N LEU A 263 16.95 2.04 -20.95
CA LEU A 263 18.07 2.68 -21.64
C LEU A 263 19.01 1.70 -22.36
N LYS A 264 19.09 0.44 -21.92
CA LYS A 264 19.86 -0.61 -22.61
C LYS A 264 19.15 -1.13 -23.85
N ASP A 265 17.82 -1.21 -23.78
CA ASP A 265 16.98 -1.69 -24.87
C ASP A 265 16.74 -0.59 -25.92
N TRP A 266 16.75 0.67 -25.50
CA TRP A 266 16.57 1.83 -26.35
C TRP A 266 17.81 2.02 -27.25
N LYS A 267 17.71 1.52 -28.48
CA LYS A 267 18.65 1.85 -29.56
C LYS A 267 18.07 3.03 -30.33
N HIS A 268 18.79 4.15 -30.33
CA HIS A 268 18.51 5.30 -31.19
C HIS A 268 18.48 4.91 -32.67
#